data_AF-V9L6A6-F1
#
_entry.id   AF-V9L6A6-F1
#
_cell.length_a   1.000
_cell.length_b   1.000
_cell.length_c   1.000
_cell.angle_alpha   90.00
_cell.angle_beta   90.00
_cell.angle_gamma   90.00
#
_symmetry.space_group_name_H-M   'P 1'
#
loop_
_entity.id
_entity.type
_entity.pdbx_description
1 polymer ?
#
loop_
_entity_poly.entity_id
_entity_poly.type
_entity_poly.pdbx_seq_one_letter_code
_entity_poly.pdbx_strand_id
1 'polypeptide(L)'
;LADQLNSLVMILMDLAYVICFYSFELNWTRSGLVCSPGVGSSYCYEIIPVVQCLPAWVRFAQCLRRYRDTKRAFPHLVNAGKYSTTFFAVAFGALYRTHKERNHNDAEVFLYLWIVCLVISSCYTLTWDLKMDWGLFDKNAGENIFLREEIVYPQKSYYYCAIIEDVILRFAWTVQISLYSLNVLSSNQLLIISTVLAPLEVFRRFVWNFFRLENEHLNNCGEFRAVRDISVAPLNADDQTLLEQMMDLEDGVRNRQKQKAWKRTYSISLKKPLGSLSKPRDTNVLIEDTDDEAFT
;
A
#
# COMPACT_ATOMS: atom_id res chain seq x y z
N LEU A 1 8.23 4.54 -1.24
CA LEU A 1 9.38 4.21 -0.38
C LEU A 1 9.16 4.51 1.12
N ALA A 2 8.83 5.73 1.53
CA ALA A 2 8.79 6.11 2.95
C ALA A 2 7.73 5.37 3.83
N ASP A 3 6.79 4.62 3.25
CA ASP A 3 5.83 3.81 4.05
C ASP A 3 6.52 2.55 4.56
N GLN A 4 7.43 2.02 3.75
CA GLN A 4 8.23 0.86 4.09
C GLN A 4 9.08 1.16 5.32
N LEU A 5 9.64 2.38 5.41
CA LEU A 5 10.45 2.83 6.54
C LEU A 5 9.70 2.78 7.88
N ASN A 6 8.38 2.99 7.90
CA ASN A 6 7.59 2.90 9.13
C ASN A 6 7.51 1.46 9.68
N SER A 7 7.61 0.46 8.80
CA SER A 7 7.63 -0.96 9.17
C SER A 7 9.03 -1.41 9.63
N LEU A 8 10.07 -0.60 9.35
CA LEU A 8 11.46 -0.86 9.74
C LEU A 8 11.85 -0.18 11.07
N VAL A 9 10.89 0.40 11.78
CA VAL A 9 11.17 1.18 13.00
C VAL A 9 11.91 0.37 14.07
N MET A 10 11.57 -0.91 14.24
CA MET A 10 12.28 -1.79 15.19
C MET A 10 13.74 -1.98 14.81
N ILE A 11 14.02 -2.24 13.52
CA ILE A 11 15.38 -2.39 13.01
C ILE A 11 16.18 -1.10 13.20
N LEU A 12 15.56 0.07 12.99
CA LEU A 12 16.22 1.35 13.20
C LEU A 12 16.56 1.59 14.68
N MET A 13 15.66 1.23 15.60
CA MET A 13 15.92 1.31 17.04
C MET A 13 17.04 0.35 17.46
N ASP A 14 17.03 -0.89 16.98
CA ASP A 14 18.07 -1.87 17.27
C ASP A 14 19.43 -1.43 16.70
N LEU A 15 19.44 -0.88 15.49
CA LEU A 15 20.66 -0.33 14.88
C LEU A 15 21.21 0.83 15.71
N ALA A 16 20.35 1.76 16.15
CA ALA A 16 20.76 2.87 17.01
C ALA A 16 21.31 2.38 18.35
N TYR A 17 20.68 1.37 18.95
CA TYR A 17 21.14 0.73 20.18
C TYR A 17 22.51 0.07 19.98
N VAL A 18 22.69 -0.72 18.91
CA VAL A 18 23.97 -1.37 18.58
C VAL A 18 25.06 -0.33 18.39
N ILE A 19 24.81 0.74 17.61
CA ILE A 19 25.79 1.82 17.41
C ILE A 19 26.19 2.46 18.75
N CYS A 20 25.22 2.77 19.61
CA CYS A 20 25.46 3.37 20.92
C CYS A 20 26.25 2.41 21.84
N PHE A 21 25.88 1.12 21.89
CA PHE A 21 26.57 0.09 22.66
C PHE A 21 28.06 -0.03 22.27
N TYR A 22 28.34 -0.16 20.97
CA TYR A 22 29.72 -0.29 20.47
C TYR A 22 30.54 1.00 20.60
N SER A 23 29.88 2.17 20.64
CA SER A 23 30.56 3.46 20.74
C SER A 23 30.90 3.85 22.18
N PHE A 24 30.04 3.52 23.15
CA PHE A 24 30.12 4.08 24.51
C PHE A 24 30.27 3.04 25.62
N GLU A 25 29.84 1.80 25.43
CA GLU A 25 29.86 0.78 26.48
C GLU A 25 30.97 -0.25 26.29
N LEU A 26 31.42 -0.43 25.05
CA LEU A 26 32.44 -1.40 24.69
C LEU A 26 33.84 -0.81 24.81
N ASN A 27 34.59 -1.21 25.84
CA ASN A 27 35.99 -0.83 25.98
C ASN A 27 36.91 -2.01 25.61
N TRP A 28 37.76 -1.80 24.60
CA TRP A 28 38.75 -2.79 24.19
C TRP A 28 39.97 -2.69 25.09
N THR A 29 40.11 -3.61 26.05
CA THR A 29 41.30 -3.69 26.92
C THR A 29 42.22 -4.82 26.48
N ARG A 30 43.48 -4.79 26.93
CA ARG A 30 44.46 -5.87 26.65
C ARG A 30 44.04 -7.25 27.19
N SER A 31 43.10 -7.29 28.13
CA SER A 31 42.53 -8.50 28.73
C SER A 31 41.25 -8.99 28.01
N GLY A 32 40.81 -8.31 26.95
CA GLY A 32 39.60 -8.62 26.20
C GLY A 32 38.55 -7.50 26.25
N LEU A 33 37.33 -7.83 25.79
CA LEU A 33 36.16 -6.96 25.86
C LEU A 33 35.78 -6.73 27.34
N VAL A 34 35.75 -5.47 27.76
CA VAL A 34 35.20 -5.09 29.07
C VAL A 34 34.02 -4.16 28.83
N CYS A 35 32.83 -4.55 29.32
CA CYS A 35 31.69 -3.65 29.38
C CYS A 35 31.85 -2.71 30.57
N SER A 36 31.84 -1.40 30.34
CA SER A 36 31.75 -0.39 31.40
C SER A 36 30.31 0.12 31.50
N PRO A 37 29.46 -0.48 32.35
CA PRO A 37 28.11 0.02 32.55
C PRO A 37 28.19 1.35 33.32
N GLY A 38 27.70 2.45 32.74
CA GLY A 38 27.55 3.68 33.51
C GLY A 38 27.46 5.00 32.75
N VAL A 39 27.92 5.09 31.50
CA VAL A 39 27.90 6.37 30.75
C VAL A 39 27.08 6.31 29.46
N GLY A 40 27.11 5.19 28.71
CA GLY A 40 26.35 5.03 27.46
C GLY A 40 24.84 4.80 27.63
N SER A 41 24.43 4.19 28.75
CA SER A 41 23.04 3.74 28.97
C SER A 41 22.01 4.88 29.02
N SER A 42 22.37 6.04 29.57
CA SER A 42 21.48 7.21 29.63
C SER A 42 21.29 7.86 28.25
N TYR A 43 22.35 7.97 27.44
CA TYR A 43 22.28 8.55 26.09
C TYR A 43 21.48 7.65 25.14
N CYS A 44 21.66 6.33 25.24
CA CYS A 44 20.88 5.35 24.49
C CYS A 44 19.37 5.52 24.75
N TYR A 45 18.97 5.72 26.01
CA TYR A 45 17.56 5.82 26.39
C TYR A 45 16.86 7.06 25.83
N GLU A 46 17.57 8.19 25.75
CA GLU A 46 17.05 9.45 25.22
C GLU A 46 16.97 9.48 23.68
N ILE A 47 17.90 8.78 23.00
CA ILE A 47 17.97 8.76 21.53
C ILE A 47 16.93 7.82 20.92
N ILE A 48 16.59 6.70 21.57
CA ILE A 48 15.66 5.69 21.02
C ILE A 48 14.29 6.29 20.63
N PRO A 49 13.60 7.10 21.47
CA PRO A 49 12.34 7.74 21.09
C PRO A 49 12.46 8.67 19.88
N VAL A 50 13.60 9.34 19.71
CA VAL A 50 13.86 10.21 18.55
C VAL A 50 13.96 9.36 17.29
N VAL A 51 14.76 8.29 17.33
CA VAL A 51 14.91 7.34 16.21
C VAL A 51 13.58 6.69 15.86
N GLN A 52 12.77 6.34 16.86
CA GLN A 52 11.43 5.78 16.68
C GLN A 52 10.49 6.74 15.93
N CYS A 53 10.64 8.05 16.13
CA CYS A 53 9.84 9.07 15.45
C CYS A 53 10.29 9.34 14.00
N LEU A 54 11.54 9.03 13.62
CA LEU A 54 12.11 9.42 12.32
C LEU A 54 11.29 8.93 11.12
N PRO A 55 10.83 7.66 11.03
CA PRO A 55 10.05 7.21 9.90
C PRO A 55 8.72 7.96 9.72
N ALA A 56 8.05 8.24 10.84
CA ALA A 56 6.79 8.99 10.86
C ALA A 56 7.03 10.46 10.51
N TRP A 57 8.11 11.06 10.99
CA TRP A 57 8.52 12.42 10.65
C TRP A 57 8.75 12.61 9.16
N VAL A 58 9.52 11.72 8.52
CA VAL A 58 9.76 11.78 7.07
C VAL A 58 8.44 11.78 6.30
N ARG A 59 7.49 10.94 6.73
CA ARG A 59 6.17 10.86 6.11
C ARG A 59 5.30 12.08 6.35
N PHE A 60 5.28 12.56 7.59
CA PHE A 60 4.58 13.77 7.96
C PHE A 60 5.05 14.97 7.12
N ALA A 61 6.37 15.18 7.03
CA ALA A 61 6.97 16.25 6.26
C ALA A 61 6.67 16.13 4.75
N GLN A 62 6.71 14.91 4.19
CA GLN A 62 6.31 14.67 2.80
C GLN A 62 4.85 15.04 2.54
N CYS A 63 3.95 14.66 3.45
CA CYS A 63 2.52 14.97 3.33
C CYS A 63 2.27 16.49 3.40
N LEU A 64 2.93 17.19 4.33
CA LEU A 64 2.84 18.65 4.42
C LEU A 64 3.41 19.36 3.19
N ARG A 65 4.55 18.89 2.66
CA ARG A 65 5.13 19.44 1.43
C ARG A 65 4.17 19.25 0.26
N ARG A 66 3.58 18.06 0.11
CA ARG A 66 2.62 17.79 -0.95
C ARG A 66 1.37 18.65 -0.82
N TYR A 67 0.86 18.86 0.41
CA TYR A 67 -0.23 19.80 0.67
C TYR A 67 0.13 21.23 0.28
N ARG A 68 1.33 21.69 0.64
CA ARG A 68 1.79 23.04 0.30
C ARG A 68 1.83 23.25 -1.21
N ASP A 69 2.31 22.25 -1.94
CA ASP A 69 2.53 22.32 -3.39
C ASP A 69 1.21 22.17 -4.18
N THR A 70 0.25 21.33 -3.73
CA THR A 70 -1.03 21.11 -4.43
C THR A 70 -2.21 21.92 -3.90
N LYS A 71 -2.10 22.46 -2.67
CA LYS A 71 -3.18 23.11 -1.90
C LYS A 71 -4.43 22.24 -1.67
N ARG A 72 -4.34 20.93 -1.90
CA ARG A 72 -5.43 19.98 -1.66
C ARG A 72 -5.31 19.36 -0.27
N ALA A 73 -6.22 19.71 0.63
CA ALA A 73 -6.22 19.20 2.00
C ALA A 73 -6.39 17.67 2.05
N PHE A 74 -7.28 17.11 1.22
CA PHE A 74 -7.43 15.67 1.05
C PHE A 74 -6.69 15.19 -0.21
N PRO A 75 -5.93 14.08 -0.16
CA PRO A 75 -5.68 13.20 0.99
C PRO A 75 -4.51 13.67 1.89
N HIS A 76 -3.78 14.72 1.51
CA HIS A 76 -2.44 15.01 2.07
C HIS A 76 -2.42 15.37 3.55
N LEU A 77 -3.27 16.30 4.00
CA LEU A 77 -3.29 16.74 5.41
C LEU A 77 -3.86 15.64 6.32
N VAL A 78 -4.84 14.88 5.84
CA VAL A 78 -5.39 13.73 6.57
C VAL A 78 -4.32 12.64 6.71
N ASN A 79 -3.54 12.38 5.66
CA ASN A 79 -2.41 11.47 5.77
C ASN A 79 -1.31 12.00 6.71
N ALA A 80 -1.06 13.32 6.74
CA ALA A 80 -0.15 13.92 7.72
C ALA A 80 -0.64 13.69 9.16
N GLY A 81 -1.94 13.90 9.41
CA GLY A 81 -2.57 13.61 10.71
C GLY A 81 -2.41 12.14 11.13
N LYS A 82 -2.49 11.20 10.18
CA LYS A 82 -2.23 9.79 10.44
C LYS A 82 -0.80 9.53 10.96
N TYR A 83 0.23 10.17 10.40
CA TYR A 83 1.60 9.96 10.90
C TYR A 83 1.91 10.75 12.17
N SER A 84 1.17 11.83 12.44
CA SER A 84 1.39 12.60 13.67
C SER A 84 0.93 11.85 14.92
N THR A 85 -0.02 10.90 14.81
CA THR A 85 -0.43 10.04 15.95
C THR A 85 0.75 9.26 16.53
N THR A 86 1.73 8.89 15.70
CA THR A 86 2.94 8.20 16.14
C THR A 86 3.75 9.05 17.13
N PHE A 87 3.84 10.38 16.95
CA PHE A 87 4.59 11.23 17.86
C PHE A 87 4.00 11.22 19.26
N PHE A 88 2.67 11.26 19.38
CA PHE A 88 1.98 11.18 20.66
C PHE A 88 2.16 9.80 21.31
N ALA A 89 2.01 8.72 20.54
CA ALA A 89 2.22 7.37 21.04
C ALA A 89 3.66 7.17 21.56
N VAL A 90 4.66 7.67 20.85
CA VAL A 90 6.07 7.61 21.28
C VAL A 90 6.32 8.48 22.51
N ALA A 91 5.79 9.71 22.53
CA ALA A 91 5.96 10.63 23.66
C ALA A 91 5.38 10.07 24.96
N PHE A 92 4.13 9.61 24.95
CA PHE A 92 3.52 9.03 26.14
C PHE A 92 4.15 7.69 26.53
N GLY A 93 4.59 6.88 25.56
CA GLY A 93 5.36 5.67 25.84
C GLY A 93 6.69 5.95 26.53
N ALA A 94 7.41 7.00 26.11
CA ALA A 94 8.63 7.45 26.77
C ALA A 94 8.36 7.99 28.19
N LEU A 95 7.33 8.84 28.34
CA LEU A 95 6.94 9.37 29.65
C LEU A 95 6.55 8.27 30.64
N TYR A 96 5.78 7.26 30.20
CA TYR A 96 5.43 6.10 31.01
C TYR A 96 6.67 5.37 31.52
N ARG A 97 7.62 5.03 30.64
CA ARG A 97 8.83 4.30 31.04
C ARG A 97 9.67 5.09 32.04
N THR A 98 9.91 6.38 31.79
CA THR A 98 10.70 7.24 32.69
C THR A 98 10.04 7.40 34.07
N HIS A 99 8.72 7.59 34.13
CA HIS A 99 8.02 7.75 35.41
C HIS A 99 7.91 6.43 36.18
N LYS A 100 7.74 5.31 35.47
CA LYS A 100 7.73 3.97 36.06
C LYS A 100 9.09 3.63 36.68
N GLU A 101 10.20 3.90 35.98
CA GLU A 101 11.55 3.67 36.51
C GLU A 101 11.85 4.52 37.75
N ARG A 102 11.32 5.74 37.83
CA ARG A 102 11.47 6.63 38.98
C ARG A 102 10.46 6.37 40.10
N ASN A 103 9.57 5.39 39.95
CA ASN A 103 8.46 5.11 40.88
C ASN A 103 7.58 6.34 41.18
N HIS A 104 7.32 7.16 40.17
CA HIS A 104 6.38 8.28 40.27
C HIS A 104 4.93 7.80 40.10
N ASN A 105 4.01 8.32 40.92
CA ASN A 105 2.58 7.96 40.87
C ASN A 105 1.90 8.29 39.53
N ASP A 106 2.42 9.26 38.77
CA ASP A 106 1.87 9.69 37.48
C ASP A 106 2.10 8.66 36.35
N ALA A 107 2.89 7.60 36.60
CA ALA A 107 3.17 6.56 35.60
C ALA A 107 1.88 5.92 35.05
N GLU A 108 0.89 5.67 35.90
CA GLU A 108 -0.40 5.09 35.48
C GLU A 108 -1.17 6.01 34.53
N VAL A 109 -1.14 7.33 34.75
CA VAL A 109 -1.77 8.31 33.85
C VAL A 109 -1.12 8.26 32.47
N PHE A 110 0.21 8.21 32.42
CA PHE A 110 0.93 8.09 31.16
C PHE A 110 0.72 6.74 30.46
N LEU A 111 0.52 5.66 31.21
CA LEU A 111 0.12 4.37 30.65
C LEU A 111 -1.22 4.45 29.93
N TYR A 112 -2.25 5.04 30.56
CA TYR A 112 -3.56 5.20 29.91
C TYR A 112 -3.48 6.08 28.67
N LEU A 113 -2.78 7.22 28.74
CA LEU A 113 -2.58 8.11 27.59
C LEU A 113 -1.84 7.40 26.45
N TRP A 114 -0.81 6.61 26.80
CA TRP A 114 -0.07 5.82 25.81
C TRP A 114 -0.95 4.79 25.11
N ILE A 115 -1.75 4.03 25.85
CA ILE A 115 -2.68 3.03 25.29
C ILE A 115 -3.71 3.72 24.39
N VAL A 116 -4.30 4.84 24.82
CA VAL A 116 -5.26 5.60 24.01
C VAL A 116 -4.62 6.07 22.70
N CYS A 117 -3.41 6.63 22.75
CA CYS A 117 -2.70 7.04 21.54
C CYS A 117 -2.37 5.87 20.61
N LEU A 118 -2.00 4.71 21.16
CA LEU A 118 -1.78 3.49 20.36
C LEU A 118 -3.07 3.01 19.69
N VAL A 119 -4.19 2.97 20.41
CA VAL A 119 -5.49 2.59 19.85
C VAL A 119 -5.90 3.55 18.73
N ILE A 120 -5.82 4.86 18.96
CA ILE A 120 -6.15 5.86 17.94
C ILE A 120 -5.25 5.69 16.70
N SER A 121 -3.93 5.53 16.91
CA SER A 121 -2.97 5.34 15.82
C SER A 121 -3.25 4.06 15.03
N SER A 122 -3.48 2.94 15.70
CA SER A 122 -3.80 1.65 15.07
C SER A 122 -5.13 1.70 14.31
N CYS A 123 -6.19 2.24 14.90
CA CYS A 123 -7.49 2.35 14.23
C CYS A 123 -7.42 3.28 13.01
N TYR A 124 -6.71 4.41 13.11
CA TYR A 124 -6.56 5.34 12.00
C TYR A 124 -5.77 4.68 10.85
N THR A 125 -4.62 4.10 11.16
CA THR A 125 -3.80 3.42 10.14
C THR A 125 -4.51 2.23 9.52
N LEU A 126 -5.23 1.41 10.30
CA LEU A 126 -6.06 0.32 9.78
C LEU A 126 -7.16 0.82 8.85
N THR A 127 -7.89 1.86 9.27
CA THR A 127 -8.93 2.47 8.43
C THR A 127 -8.35 3.00 7.13
N TRP A 128 -7.15 3.59 7.19
CA TRP A 128 -6.44 4.07 6.02
C TRP A 128 -6.04 2.92 5.08
N ASP A 129 -5.46 1.84 5.62
CA ASP A 129 -5.04 0.68 4.83
C ASP A 129 -6.23 0.06 4.10
N LEU A 130 -7.32 -0.24 4.80
CA LEU A 130 -8.49 -0.90 4.21
C LEU A 130 -9.26 0.03 3.25
N LYS A 131 -9.55 1.26 3.66
CA LYS A 131 -10.45 2.16 2.91
C LYS A 131 -9.72 2.98 1.87
N MET A 132 -8.58 3.57 2.22
CA MET A 132 -7.88 4.51 1.34
C MET A 132 -6.92 3.80 0.40
N ASP A 133 -6.11 2.89 0.92
CA ASP A 133 -5.06 2.25 0.13
C ASP A 133 -5.56 1.03 -0.64
N TRP A 134 -6.46 0.22 -0.07
CA TRP A 134 -7.05 -0.93 -0.77
C TRP A 134 -8.40 -0.63 -1.43
N GLY A 135 -9.01 0.52 -1.14
CA GLY A 135 -10.28 0.93 -1.74
C GLY A 135 -11.46 0.02 -1.35
N LEU A 136 -11.37 -0.65 -0.20
CA LEU A 136 -12.42 -1.54 0.29
C LEU A 136 -13.54 -0.74 0.97
N PHE A 137 -14.69 -1.38 1.19
CA PHE A 137 -15.92 -0.77 1.70
C PHE A 137 -16.55 0.27 0.75
N ASP A 138 -16.49 0.03 -0.57
CA ASP A 138 -17.26 0.81 -1.51
C ASP A 138 -18.77 0.50 -1.34
N LYS A 139 -19.60 1.54 -1.41
CA LYS A 139 -21.06 1.40 -1.30
C LYS A 139 -21.67 0.69 -2.52
N ASN A 140 -20.93 0.66 -3.63
CA ASN A 140 -21.34 0.06 -4.90
C ASN A 140 -20.79 -1.36 -5.10
N ALA A 141 -20.41 -2.06 -4.03
CA ALA A 141 -19.74 -3.36 -4.10
C ALA A 141 -20.54 -4.54 -4.70
N GLY A 142 -21.81 -4.33 -5.07
CA GLY A 142 -22.67 -5.37 -5.64
C GLY A 142 -22.74 -6.63 -4.75
N GLU A 143 -22.36 -7.78 -5.31
CA GLU A 143 -22.35 -9.09 -4.63
C GLU A 143 -21.13 -9.32 -3.72
N ASN A 144 -20.14 -8.42 -3.74
CA ASN A 144 -18.90 -8.56 -3.00
C ASN A 144 -19.01 -7.86 -1.63
N ILE A 145 -19.46 -8.57 -0.60
CA ILE A 145 -19.61 -7.99 0.76
C ILE A 145 -18.27 -7.41 1.25
N PHE A 146 -18.23 -6.12 1.59
CA PHE A 146 -17.06 -5.34 2.05
C PHE A 146 -15.91 -5.12 1.05
N LEU A 147 -15.95 -5.76 -0.12
CA LEU A 147 -14.98 -5.56 -1.18
C LEU A 147 -15.44 -4.45 -2.14
N ARG A 148 -14.68 -4.20 -3.20
CA ARG A 148 -15.07 -3.30 -4.30
C ARG A 148 -15.62 -4.11 -5.48
N GLU A 149 -16.20 -3.42 -6.46
CA GLU A 149 -16.82 -4.05 -7.64
C GLU A 149 -15.78 -4.75 -8.54
N GLU A 150 -14.70 -4.07 -8.91
CA GLU A 150 -13.63 -4.63 -9.73
C GLU A 150 -12.50 -5.23 -8.88
N ILE A 151 -12.26 -6.53 -9.02
CA ILE A 151 -11.15 -7.26 -8.39
C ILE A 151 -10.27 -7.89 -9.47
N VAL A 152 -8.95 -7.83 -9.29
CA VAL A 152 -7.96 -8.41 -10.22
C VAL A 152 -7.58 -9.82 -9.78
N TYR A 153 -7.54 -10.10 -8.47
CA TYR A 153 -7.18 -11.43 -7.98
C TYR A 153 -8.38 -12.40 -8.13
N PRO A 154 -8.18 -13.58 -8.73
CA PRO A 154 -9.29 -14.49 -9.07
C PRO A 154 -10.09 -14.99 -7.87
N GLN A 155 -9.44 -15.16 -6.72
CA GLN A 155 -10.05 -15.72 -5.52
C GLN A 155 -10.31 -14.63 -4.47
N LYS A 156 -11.57 -14.50 -4.04
CA LYS A 156 -11.99 -13.56 -2.99
C LYS A 156 -11.33 -13.85 -1.63
N SER A 157 -10.92 -15.09 -1.38
CA SER A 157 -10.24 -15.52 -0.15
C SER A 157 -8.98 -14.71 0.14
N TYR A 158 -8.21 -14.33 -0.88
CA TYR A 158 -6.98 -13.54 -0.70
C TYR A 158 -7.26 -12.20 -0.01
N TYR A 159 -8.36 -11.52 -0.37
CA TYR A 159 -8.74 -10.25 0.25
C TYR A 159 -9.14 -10.43 1.71
N TYR A 160 -9.98 -11.41 2.01
CA TYR A 160 -10.39 -11.65 3.40
C TYR A 160 -9.21 -12.08 4.29
N CYS A 161 -8.33 -12.95 3.79
CA CYS A 161 -7.10 -13.32 4.49
C CYS A 161 -6.21 -12.10 4.74
N ALA A 162 -6.04 -11.22 3.74
CA ALA A 162 -5.25 -10.00 3.90
C ALA A 162 -5.87 -9.02 4.90
N ILE A 163 -7.20 -8.86 4.91
CA ILE A 163 -7.91 -8.03 5.90
C ILE A 163 -7.67 -8.57 7.31
N ILE A 164 -7.85 -9.88 7.50
CA ILE A 164 -7.65 -10.53 8.81
C ILE A 164 -6.20 -10.39 9.25
N GLU A 165 -5.25 -10.65 8.36
CA GLU A 165 -3.82 -10.54 8.61
C GLU A 165 -3.42 -9.11 9.00
N ASP A 166 -3.91 -8.09 8.27
CA ASP A 166 -3.64 -6.69 8.58
C ASP A 166 -4.18 -6.30 9.96
N VAL A 167 -5.43 -6.68 10.27
CA VAL A 167 -6.04 -6.40 11.58
C VAL A 167 -5.24 -7.06 12.71
N ILE A 168 -4.94 -8.36 12.62
CA ILE A 168 -4.24 -9.09 13.69
C ILE A 168 -2.86 -8.48 13.93
N LEU A 169 -2.06 -8.29 12.88
CA LEU A 169 -0.70 -7.80 13.03
C LEU A 169 -0.65 -6.31 13.40
N ARG A 170 -1.64 -5.50 12.97
CA ARG A 170 -1.78 -4.10 13.37
C ARG A 170 -1.98 -3.93 14.88
N PHE A 171 -2.66 -4.87 15.52
CA PHE A 171 -2.89 -4.89 16.97
C PHE A 171 -1.91 -5.80 17.72
N ALA A 172 -0.86 -6.33 17.08
CA ALA A 172 0.12 -7.20 17.73
C ALA A 172 0.84 -6.53 18.93
N TRP A 173 0.91 -5.20 18.97
CA TRP A 173 1.44 -4.45 20.12
C TRP A 173 0.66 -4.73 21.43
N THR A 174 -0.62 -5.08 21.34
CA THR A 174 -1.47 -5.36 22.51
C THR A 174 -0.96 -6.57 23.29
N VAL A 175 -0.44 -7.58 22.58
CA VAL A 175 0.18 -8.78 23.17
C VAL A 175 1.43 -8.40 23.96
N GLN A 176 2.27 -7.52 23.41
CA GLN A 176 3.48 -7.08 24.10
C GLN A 176 3.15 -6.29 25.38
N ILE A 177 2.20 -5.35 25.31
CA ILE A 177 1.81 -4.53 26.46
C ILE A 177 1.11 -5.36 27.54
N SER A 178 0.23 -6.30 27.16
CA SER A 178 -0.47 -7.13 28.14
C SER A 178 0.47 -8.06 28.89
N LEU A 179 1.40 -8.72 28.19
CA LEU A 179 2.41 -9.59 28.79
C LEU A 179 3.37 -8.82 29.71
N TYR A 180 3.75 -7.61 29.31
CA TYR A 180 4.57 -6.72 30.14
C TYR A 180 3.82 -6.27 31.41
N SER A 181 2.54 -5.91 31.29
CA SER A 181 1.76 -5.36 32.41
C SER A 181 1.41 -6.43 33.45
N LEU A 182 1.20 -7.68 33.03
CA LEU A 182 0.89 -8.79 33.92
C LEU A 182 2.14 -9.38 34.60
N ASN A 183 3.34 -8.88 34.31
CA ASN A 183 4.63 -9.42 34.78
C ASN A 183 4.76 -10.94 34.56
N VAL A 184 4.11 -11.48 33.52
CA VAL A 184 4.07 -12.93 33.24
C VAL A 184 5.40 -13.40 32.65
N LEU A 185 6.04 -12.53 31.86
CA LEU A 185 7.29 -12.83 31.17
C LEU A 185 8.42 -11.95 31.68
N SER A 186 9.62 -12.52 31.73
CA SER A 186 10.85 -11.77 31.98
C SER A 186 11.17 -10.82 30.81
N SER A 187 11.95 -9.77 31.08
CA SER A 187 12.35 -8.78 30.05
C SER A 187 13.00 -9.42 28.81
N ASN A 188 13.78 -10.49 29.00
CA ASN A 188 14.41 -11.22 27.90
C ASN A 188 13.40 -11.95 27.02
N GLN A 189 12.33 -12.50 27.60
CA GLN A 189 11.27 -13.18 26.84
C GLN A 189 10.43 -12.17 26.03
N LEU A 190 10.18 -10.98 26.56
CA LEU A 190 9.49 -9.91 25.84
C LEU A 190 10.31 -9.45 24.61
N LEU A 191 11.65 -9.40 24.74
CA LEU A 191 12.53 -9.10 23.62
C LEU A 191 12.41 -10.15 22.50
N ILE A 192 12.39 -11.45 22.85
CA ILE A 192 12.20 -12.54 21.88
C ILE A 192 10.89 -12.37 21.11
N ILE A 193 9.80 -12.04 21.81
CA ILE A 193 8.49 -11.80 21.17
C ILE A 193 8.59 -10.60 20.22
N SER A 194 9.22 -9.51 20.62
CA SER A 194 9.43 -8.34 19.77
C SER A 194 10.23 -8.69 18.51
N THR A 195 11.28 -9.50 18.65
CA THR A 195 12.09 -9.99 17.52
C THR A 195 11.28 -10.86 16.56
N VAL A 196 10.34 -11.67 17.04
CA VAL A 196 9.44 -12.48 16.19
C VAL A 196 8.36 -11.63 15.51
N LEU A 197 7.85 -10.60 16.19
CA LEU A 197 6.83 -9.70 15.62
C LEU A 197 7.42 -8.74 14.57
N ALA A 198 8.71 -8.41 14.63
CA ALA A 198 9.37 -7.53 13.67
C ALA A 198 9.31 -8.00 12.21
N PRO A 199 9.69 -9.24 11.84
CA PRO A 199 9.54 -9.73 10.48
C PRO A 199 8.07 -9.88 10.07
N LEU A 200 7.15 -10.13 11.01
CA LEU A 200 5.71 -10.17 10.72
C LEU A 200 5.18 -8.79 10.30
N GLU A 201 5.64 -7.70 10.91
CA GLU A 201 5.29 -6.34 10.45
C GLU A 201 5.81 -6.05 9.03
N VAL A 202 6.99 -6.58 8.67
CA VAL A 202 7.52 -6.48 7.30
C VAL A 202 6.67 -7.30 6.32
N PHE A 203 6.29 -8.52 6.71
CA PHE A 203 5.40 -9.37 5.92
C PHE A 203 4.03 -8.73 5.68
N ARG A 204 3.42 -8.14 6.73
CA ARG A 204 2.17 -7.38 6.62
C ARG A 204 2.27 -6.28 5.58
N ARG A 205 3.37 -5.51 5.61
CA ARG A 205 3.60 -4.45 4.63
C ARG A 205 3.80 -5.01 3.21
N PHE A 206 4.46 -6.15 3.07
CA PHE A 206 4.60 -6.84 1.79
C PHE A 206 3.24 -7.20 1.20
N VAL A 207 2.34 -7.82 1.98
CA VAL A 207 0.96 -8.11 1.57
C VAL A 207 0.23 -6.82 1.20
N TRP A 208 0.30 -5.80 2.05
CA TRP A 208 -0.31 -4.48 1.79
C TRP A 208 0.14 -3.84 0.48
N ASN A 209 1.40 -4.02 0.06
CA ASN A 209 1.91 -3.44 -1.19
C ASN A 209 1.19 -4.03 -2.41
N PHE A 210 0.86 -5.31 -2.42
CA PHE A 210 0.14 -5.95 -3.54
C PHE A 210 -1.25 -5.36 -3.72
N PHE A 211 -2.04 -5.34 -2.66
CA PHE A 211 -3.41 -4.81 -2.72
C PHE A 211 -3.45 -3.30 -2.96
N ARG A 212 -2.47 -2.55 -2.45
CA ARG A 212 -2.32 -1.12 -2.78
C ARG A 212 -2.02 -0.92 -4.26
N LEU A 213 -1.08 -1.68 -4.81
CA LEU A 213 -0.68 -1.58 -6.22
C LEU A 213 -1.85 -1.93 -7.13
N GLU A 214 -2.61 -2.96 -6.78
CA GLU A 214 -3.83 -3.34 -7.44
C GLU A 214 -4.88 -2.21 -7.42
N ASN A 215 -5.16 -1.62 -6.25
CA ASN A 215 -6.11 -0.52 -6.13
C ASN A 215 -5.66 0.72 -6.93
N GLU A 216 -4.37 1.05 -6.91
CA GLU A 216 -3.81 2.13 -7.72
C GLU A 216 -3.92 1.84 -9.22
N HIS A 217 -3.71 0.59 -9.65
CA HIS A 217 -3.89 0.17 -11.03
C HIS A 217 -5.33 0.33 -11.49
N LEU A 218 -6.30 -0.17 -10.72
CA LEU A 218 -7.72 -0.05 -11.02
C LEU A 218 -8.16 1.41 -11.07
N ASN A 219 -7.74 2.23 -10.11
CA ASN A 219 -8.07 3.66 -10.09
C ASN A 219 -7.44 4.43 -11.25
N ASN A 220 -6.26 4.04 -11.73
CA ASN A 220 -5.64 4.64 -12.91
C ASN A 220 -6.32 4.20 -14.22
N CYS A 221 -6.76 2.95 -14.33
CA CYS A 221 -7.55 2.45 -15.47
C CYS A 221 -8.93 3.11 -15.53
N GLY A 222 -9.60 3.27 -14.39
CA GLY A 222 -10.91 3.95 -14.30
C GLY A 222 -10.88 5.44 -14.65
N GLU A 223 -9.76 6.11 -14.40
CA GLU A 223 -9.53 7.52 -14.79
C GLU A 223 -8.94 7.66 -16.21
N PHE A 224 -8.93 6.59 -17.02
CA PHE A 224 -8.37 6.53 -18.39
C PHE A 224 -6.89 6.91 -18.50
N ARG A 225 -6.13 6.80 -17.40
CA ARG A 225 -4.67 7.04 -17.41
C ARG A 225 -3.87 5.80 -17.82
N ALA A 226 -4.53 4.64 -17.85
CA ALA A 226 -4.06 3.40 -18.45
C ALA A 226 -5.20 2.80 -19.28
N VAL A 227 -4.90 2.29 -20.48
CA VAL A 227 -5.89 1.66 -21.37
C VAL A 227 -5.93 0.17 -21.04
N ARG A 228 -7.06 -0.32 -20.51
CA ARG A 228 -7.26 -1.75 -20.17
C ARG A 228 -7.47 -2.59 -21.43
N ASP A 229 -8.25 -2.08 -22.39
CA ASP A 229 -8.54 -2.75 -23.66
C ASP A 229 -8.61 -1.71 -24.78
N ILE A 230 -7.81 -1.90 -25.83
CA ILE A 230 -8.05 -1.20 -27.10
C ILE A 230 -9.11 -2.04 -27.82
N SER A 231 -10.38 -1.68 -27.65
CA SER A 231 -11.43 -2.24 -28.50
C SER A 231 -11.21 -1.72 -29.92
N VAL A 232 -10.44 -2.46 -30.72
CA VAL A 232 -10.45 -2.28 -32.17
C VAL A 232 -11.83 -2.77 -32.59
N ALA A 233 -12.74 -1.84 -32.85
CA ALA A 233 -14.02 -2.18 -33.46
C ALA A 233 -13.72 -3.03 -34.70
N PRO A 234 -14.39 -4.17 -34.93
CA PRO A 234 -14.18 -4.94 -36.13
C PRO A 234 -14.42 -4.01 -37.31
N LEU A 235 -13.40 -3.84 -38.15
CA LEU A 235 -13.54 -3.03 -39.34
C LEU A 235 -14.64 -3.64 -40.20
N ASN A 236 -15.62 -2.84 -40.61
CA ASN A 236 -16.54 -3.29 -41.64
C ASN A 236 -15.72 -3.60 -42.90
N ALA A 237 -16.13 -4.59 -43.69
CA ALA A 237 -15.45 -4.92 -44.95
C ALA A 237 -15.33 -3.69 -45.88
N ASP A 238 -16.32 -2.78 -45.82
CA ASP A 238 -16.30 -1.50 -46.54
C ASP A 238 -15.19 -0.55 -46.05
N ASP A 239 -14.92 -0.51 -44.74
CA ASP A 239 -13.84 0.30 -44.16
C ASP A 239 -12.46 -0.32 -44.47
N GLN A 240 -12.39 -1.66 -44.53
CA GLN A 240 -11.16 -2.37 -44.87
C GLN A 240 -10.77 -2.18 -46.34
N THR A 241 -11.74 -2.30 -47.26
CA THR A 241 -11.51 -2.03 -48.69
C THR A 241 -11.16 -0.56 -48.95
N LEU A 242 -11.73 0.36 -48.19
CA LEU A 242 -11.36 1.78 -48.25
C LEU A 242 -9.92 2.01 -47.77
N LEU A 243 -9.49 1.34 -46.70
CA LEU A 243 -8.10 1.43 -46.21
C LEU A 243 -7.11 0.83 -47.20
N GLU A 244 -7.42 -0.33 -47.79
CA GLU A 244 -6.61 -0.95 -48.84
C GLU A 244 -6.46 0.00 -50.04
N GLN A 245 -7.55 0.62 -50.50
CA GLN A 245 -7.49 1.64 -51.55
C GLN A 245 -6.66 2.87 -51.16
N MET A 246 -6.71 3.30 -49.90
CA MET A 246 -5.91 4.42 -49.40
C MET A 246 -4.42 4.07 -49.28
N MET A 247 -4.08 2.80 -49.07
CA MET A 247 -2.70 2.30 -49.04
C MET A 247 -2.08 2.21 -50.44
N ASP A 248 -2.89 1.96 -51.46
CA ASP A 248 -2.46 1.83 -52.86
C ASP A 248 -2.33 3.17 -53.61
N LEU A 249 -2.66 4.31 -52.97
CA LEU A 249 -2.44 5.64 -53.56
C LEU A 249 -0.95 5.97 -53.59
N GLU A 250 -0.42 6.35 -54.77
CA GLU A 250 1.00 6.69 -55.00
C GLU A 250 1.55 7.79 -54.06
N ASP A 251 0.68 8.64 -53.49
CA ASP A 251 1.04 9.74 -52.59
C ASP A 251 1.06 9.37 -51.08
N GLY A 252 0.64 8.15 -50.71
CA GLY A 252 0.51 7.69 -49.32
C GLY A 252 -0.56 8.41 -48.47
N VAL A 253 -0.86 7.88 -47.29
CA VAL A 253 -1.89 8.44 -46.38
C VAL A 253 -1.37 9.72 -45.70
N ARG A 254 -1.68 10.89 -46.27
CA ARG A 254 -1.36 12.20 -45.68
C ARG A 254 -2.38 12.61 -44.62
N ASN A 255 -2.17 12.23 -43.36
CA ASN A 255 -3.04 12.55 -42.21
C ASN A 255 -3.08 14.04 -41.77
N ARG A 256 -2.65 14.99 -42.59
CA ARG A 256 -2.53 16.40 -42.19
C ARG A 256 -3.19 17.37 -43.17
N GLN A 257 -4.48 17.20 -43.42
CA GLN A 257 -5.31 18.31 -43.89
C GLN A 257 -6.62 18.38 -43.10
N LYS A 258 -6.94 19.59 -42.63
CA LYS A 258 -8.20 19.90 -41.94
C LYS A 258 -9.38 19.45 -42.80
N GLN A 259 -10.25 18.64 -42.19
CA GLN A 259 -11.59 18.27 -42.63
C GLN A 259 -12.18 19.26 -43.65
N LYS A 260 -12.05 18.93 -44.95
CA LYS A 260 -12.95 19.45 -45.96
C LYS A 260 -14.08 18.43 -46.08
N ALA A 261 -15.31 18.88 -45.83
CA ALA A 261 -16.51 18.07 -46.00
C ALA A 261 -16.48 17.40 -47.38
N TRP A 262 -16.32 16.08 -47.39
CA TRP A 262 -16.32 15.28 -48.60
C TRP A 262 -17.72 15.33 -49.21
N LYS A 263 -17.92 16.20 -50.21
CA LYS A 263 -19.12 16.16 -51.03
C LYS A 263 -19.05 14.88 -51.87
N ARG A 264 -19.87 13.89 -51.53
CA ARG A 264 -20.16 12.71 -52.36
C ARG A 264 -20.65 13.19 -53.73
N THR A 265 -19.74 13.25 -54.70
CA THR A 265 -20.10 13.41 -56.11
C THR A 265 -19.32 12.39 -56.93
N TYR A 266 -19.63 11.10 -56.73
CA TYR A 266 -19.49 10.08 -57.77
C TYR A 266 -20.62 9.07 -57.57
N SER A 267 -21.61 9.14 -58.45
CA SER A 267 -22.62 8.11 -58.62
C SER A 267 -21.95 6.91 -59.32
N ILE A 268 -21.56 5.90 -58.56
CA ILE A 268 -21.22 4.58 -59.10
C ILE A 268 -22.36 3.64 -58.73
N SER A 269 -23.05 3.13 -59.75
CA SER A 269 -24.14 2.16 -59.57
C SER A 269 -23.56 0.80 -59.18
N LEU A 270 -23.58 0.47 -57.88
CA LEU A 270 -23.46 -0.92 -57.45
C LEU A 270 -24.84 -1.58 -57.60
N LYS A 271 -24.98 -2.42 -58.63
CA LYS A 271 -26.11 -3.34 -58.76
C LYS A 271 -26.11 -4.29 -57.56
N LYS A 272 -27.13 -4.20 -56.71
CA LYS A 272 -27.46 -5.25 -55.73
C LYS A 272 -27.84 -6.54 -56.47
N PRO A 273 -27.27 -7.70 -56.13
CA PRO A 273 -28.00 -8.95 -56.28
C PRO A 273 -29.05 -9.02 -55.16
N LEU A 274 -30.31 -9.24 -55.53
CA LEU A 274 -31.36 -9.62 -54.60
C LEU A 274 -31.00 -10.99 -54.00
N GLY A 275 -30.82 -11.09 -52.68
CA GLY A 275 -30.57 -12.37 -52.01
C GLY A 275 -30.53 -12.28 -50.48
N SER A 276 -31.62 -12.71 -49.86
CA SER A 276 -31.83 -13.05 -48.44
C SER A 276 -31.60 -11.98 -47.36
N LEU A 277 -32.69 -11.59 -46.69
CA LEU A 277 -32.67 -11.20 -45.28
C LEU A 277 -32.02 -12.33 -44.47
N SER A 278 -30.86 -12.09 -43.86
CA SER A 278 -30.41 -12.87 -42.69
C SER A 278 -30.40 -11.96 -41.46
N LYS A 279 -31.11 -12.39 -40.42
CA LYS A 279 -31.13 -11.79 -39.09
C LYS A 279 -29.71 -11.71 -38.51
N PRO A 280 -29.42 -10.77 -37.60
CA PRO A 280 -28.17 -10.82 -36.84
C PRO A 280 -28.14 -12.12 -36.04
N ARG A 281 -27.15 -12.98 -36.31
CA ARG A 281 -26.81 -14.10 -35.45
C ARG A 281 -25.69 -13.62 -34.55
N ASP A 282 -25.96 -13.58 -33.25
CA ASP A 282 -24.92 -13.53 -32.23
C ASP A 282 -24.03 -14.77 -32.41
N THR A 283 -22.79 -14.57 -32.84
CA THR A 283 -21.77 -15.61 -32.77
C THR A 283 -21.09 -15.49 -31.41
N ASN A 284 -21.58 -16.28 -30.45
CA ASN A 284 -20.77 -16.68 -29.30
C ASN A 284 -19.58 -17.47 -29.81
N VAL A 285 -18.37 -16.93 -29.65
CA VAL A 285 -17.12 -17.66 -29.90
C VAL A 285 -16.90 -18.57 -28.70
N LEU A 286 -17.19 -19.86 -28.89
CA LEU A 286 -16.72 -20.93 -28.00
C LEU A 286 -15.23 -21.13 -28.29
N ILE A 287 -14.40 -20.90 -27.28
CA ILE A 287 -13.00 -21.33 -27.30
C ILE A 287 -13.04 -22.84 -27.03
N GLU A 288 -12.74 -23.62 -28.06
CA GLU A 288 -12.53 -25.06 -27.94
C GLU A 288 -11.06 -25.26 -27.53
N ASP A 289 -10.86 -25.63 -26.26
CA ASP A 289 -9.56 -26.07 -25.75
C ASP A 289 -9.22 -27.42 -26.39
N THR A 290 -8.24 -27.42 -27.27
CA THR A 290 -7.52 -28.64 -27.67
C THR A 290 -6.05 -28.32 -27.65
N ASP A 291 -5.31 -28.96 -26.74
CA ASP A 291 -4.05 -29.63 -27.02
C ASP A 291 -3.59 -30.38 -25.75
N ASP A 292 -4.26 -31.50 -25.49
CA ASP A 292 -3.64 -32.64 -24.82
C ASP A 292 -3.14 -33.60 -25.91
N GLU A 293 -2.01 -34.24 -25.63
CA GLU A 293 -1.37 -35.36 -26.35
C GLU A 293 -0.29 -35.03 -27.40
N ALA A 294 0.93 -34.84 -26.90
CA ALA A 294 2.16 -35.23 -27.59
C ALA A 294 3.18 -35.84 -26.61
N PHE A 295 2.99 -37.11 -26.24
CA PHE A 295 4.07 -37.99 -25.78
C PHE A 295 3.80 -39.44 -26.21
N THR A 296 4.39 -39.79 -27.35
CA THR A 296 4.94 -41.12 -27.64
C THR A 296 6.45 -40.99 -27.66
#